data_AF-A0A5E7CQ34-F1
#
_entry.id   AF-A0A5E7CQ34-F1
#
_cell.length_a   1.000
_cell.length_b   1.000
_cell.length_c   1.000
_cell.angle_alpha   90.00
_cell.angle_beta   90.00
_cell.angle_gamma   90.00
#
_symmetry.space_group_name_H-M   'P 1'
#
loop_
_entity.id
_entity.type
_entity.pdbx_description
1 polymer ?
#
loop_
_entity_poly.entity_id
_entity_poly.type
_entity_poly.pdbx_seq_one_letter_code
_entity_poly.pdbx_strand_id
1 'polypeptide(L)'
;MTPLQLAQLKLKGRAPPPVSNSPHEDARAEWLYNATEELLRGCSVSFQRRMRAPQGVTAEEFALVVDEYVNNRLADSEVHTPALGWLLITTAIGNGDKTAMAELLGNSDHPLGKLGEIAEALLQPLVDDALIAQAEDAAL
;
A
#
# COMPACT_ATOMS: atom_id res chain seq x y z
N MET A 1 -41.71 19.19 -19.42
CA MET A 1 -40.36 19.01 -18.82
C MET A 1 -40.41 19.60 -17.42
N THR A 2 -40.12 18.82 -16.39
CA THR A 2 -40.22 19.25 -14.98
C THR A 2 -38.91 19.89 -14.49
N PRO A 3 -38.92 20.68 -13.40
CA PRO A 3 -37.70 21.27 -12.82
C PRO A 3 -36.65 20.22 -12.45
N LEU A 4 -37.09 19.05 -11.98
CA LEU A 4 -36.23 17.90 -11.67
C LEU A 4 -35.56 17.32 -12.93
N GLN A 5 -36.31 17.18 -14.03
CA GLN A 5 -35.76 16.72 -15.31
C GLN A 5 -34.72 17.71 -15.84
N LEU A 6 -34.93 19.02 -15.67
CA LEU A 6 -33.96 20.05 -16.05
C LEU A 6 -32.69 20.01 -15.20
N ALA A 7 -32.82 19.81 -13.89
CA ALA A 7 -31.68 19.67 -12.98
C ALA A 7 -30.85 18.41 -13.27
N GLN A 8 -31.52 17.27 -13.54
CA GLN A 8 -30.86 16.03 -13.94
C GLN A 8 -30.09 16.17 -15.26
N LEU A 9 -30.65 16.89 -16.24
CA LEU A 9 -29.97 17.14 -17.51
C LEU A 9 -28.70 17.98 -17.32
N LYS A 10 -28.78 19.03 -16.47
CA LYS A 10 -27.63 19.87 -16.11
C LYS A 10 -26.54 19.09 -15.39
N LEU A 11 -26.91 18.14 -14.52
CA LEU A 11 -25.95 17.29 -13.82
C LEU A 11 -25.30 16.28 -14.78
N LYS A 12 -26.08 15.65 -15.67
CA LYS A 12 -25.58 14.69 -16.67
C LYS A 12 -24.65 15.31 -17.71
N GLY A 13 -24.79 16.61 -17.99
CA GLY A 13 -23.90 17.35 -18.89
C GLY A 13 -22.63 17.88 -18.23
N ARG A 14 -22.52 17.78 -16.89
CA ARG A 14 -21.31 18.15 -16.17
C ARG A 14 -20.38 16.94 -16.16
N ALA A 15 -19.39 16.95 -17.06
CA ALA A 15 -18.23 16.08 -16.86
C ALA A 15 -17.66 16.38 -15.47
N PRO A 16 -17.29 15.35 -14.66
CA PRO A 16 -16.52 15.61 -13.47
C PRO A 16 -15.32 16.47 -13.87
N PRO A 17 -14.96 17.51 -13.08
CA PRO A 17 -13.75 18.27 -13.38
C PRO A 17 -12.62 17.25 -13.57
N PRO A 18 -11.81 17.36 -14.64
CA PRO A 18 -10.66 16.49 -14.78
C PRO A 18 -9.87 16.61 -13.49
N VAL A 19 -9.71 15.49 -12.78
CA VAL A 19 -8.79 15.41 -11.65
C VAL A 19 -7.41 15.42 -12.28
N SER A 20 -6.97 16.60 -12.70
CA SER A 20 -5.60 16.77 -13.18
C SER A 20 -4.76 16.80 -11.92
N ASN A 21 -4.34 15.62 -11.47
CA ASN A 21 -3.20 15.53 -10.59
C ASN A 21 -2.06 16.30 -11.25
N SER A 22 -1.29 17.02 -10.45
CA SER A 22 -0.05 17.61 -10.94
C SER A 22 0.90 16.47 -11.36
N PRO A 23 1.80 16.69 -12.34
CA PRO A 23 2.82 15.69 -12.69
C PRO A 23 3.64 15.20 -11.49
N HIS A 24 3.78 16.05 -10.46
CA HIS A 24 4.42 15.71 -9.20
C HIS A 24 3.59 14.71 -8.38
N GLU A 25 2.28 14.92 -8.26
CA GLU A 25 1.38 13.99 -7.56
C GLU A 25 1.29 12.64 -8.27
N ASP A 26 1.30 12.63 -9.61
CA ASP A 26 1.32 11.39 -10.39
C ASP A 26 2.63 10.62 -10.17
N ALA A 27 3.78 11.31 -10.23
CA ALA A 27 5.08 10.69 -9.92
C ALA A 27 5.14 10.13 -8.49
N ARG A 28 4.56 10.86 -7.53
CA ARG A 28 4.47 10.43 -6.12
C ARG A 28 3.64 9.16 -5.98
N ALA A 29 2.47 9.12 -6.61
CA ALA A 29 1.58 7.95 -6.58
C ALA A 29 2.22 6.73 -7.27
N GLU A 30 2.84 6.93 -8.44
CA GLU A 30 3.54 5.87 -9.17
C GLU A 30 4.71 5.31 -8.35
N TRP A 31 5.53 6.17 -7.74
CA TRP A 31 6.63 5.73 -6.91
C TRP A 31 6.15 4.89 -5.72
N LEU A 32 5.12 5.35 -5.00
CA LEU A 32 4.56 4.63 -3.86
C LEU A 32 3.98 3.29 -4.26
N TYR A 33 3.23 3.23 -5.35
CA TYR A 33 2.65 1.98 -5.85
C TYR A 33 3.75 0.96 -6.17
N ASN A 34 4.78 1.37 -6.92
CA ASN A 34 5.87 0.49 -7.31
C ASN A 34 6.71 0.02 -6.11
N ALA A 35 7.07 0.93 -5.19
CA ALA A 35 7.81 0.59 -3.99
C ALA A 35 7.01 -0.32 -3.04
N THR A 36 5.69 -0.11 -2.95
CA THR A 36 4.78 -0.98 -2.21
C THR A 36 4.77 -2.39 -2.80
N GLU A 37 4.68 -2.53 -4.13
CA GLU A 37 4.78 -3.84 -4.78
C GLU A 37 6.12 -4.54 -4.51
N GLU A 38 7.23 -3.81 -4.43
CA GLU A 38 8.54 -4.39 -4.09
C GLU A 38 8.57 -4.98 -2.67
N LEU A 39 8.03 -4.26 -1.67
CA LEU A 39 7.92 -4.78 -0.31
C LEU A 39 7.03 -6.03 -0.25
N LEU A 40 5.90 -6.04 -0.97
CA LEU A 40 5.00 -7.19 -1.04
C LEU A 40 5.63 -8.42 -1.71
N ARG A 41 6.63 -8.23 -2.58
CA ARG A 41 7.43 -9.32 -3.16
C ARG A 41 8.51 -9.85 -2.19
N GLY A 42 8.63 -9.26 -1.00
CA GLY A 42 9.65 -9.59 0.00
C GLY A 42 11.01 -8.94 -0.28
N CYS A 43 11.06 -7.92 -1.13
CA CYS A 43 12.27 -7.15 -1.39
C CYS A 43 12.36 -5.95 -0.44
N SER A 44 13.56 -5.40 -0.27
CA SER A 44 13.76 -4.11 0.40
C SER A 44 13.68 -2.98 -0.61
N VAL A 45 13.11 -1.84 -0.23
CA VAL A 45 13.12 -0.61 -1.02
C VAL A 45 14.25 0.27 -0.50
N SER A 46 15.15 0.72 -1.37
CA SER A 46 16.23 1.62 -0.98
C SER A 46 16.52 2.65 -2.08
N PHE A 47 16.85 3.87 -1.66
CA PHE A 47 17.27 4.97 -2.52
C PHE A 47 18.30 5.82 -1.80
N GLN A 48 19.08 6.62 -2.54
CA GLN A 48 20.11 7.46 -1.94
C GLN A 48 20.12 8.84 -2.58
N ARG A 49 19.94 9.86 -1.74
CA ARG A 49 20.15 11.25 -2.15
C ARG A 49 21.65 11.56 -2.21
N ARG A 50 22.03 12.49 -3.10
CA ARG A 50 23.41 12.92 -3.28
C ARG A 50 24.01 13.40 -1.95
N MET A 51 25.18 12.87 -1.60
CA MET A 51 25.89 13.17 -0.35
C MET A 51 25.13 12.83 0.94
N ARG A 52 24.06 12.01 0.88
CA ARG A 52 23.35 11.50 2.06
C ARG A 52 23.55 10.00 2.23
N ALA A 53 23.22 9.49 3.41
CA ALA A 53 23.13 8.06 3.65
C ALA A 53 21.97 7.45 2.85
N PRO A 54 22.05 6.17 2.46
CA PRO A 54 20.91 5.44 1.90
C PRO A 54 19.70 5.48 2.84
N GLN A 55 18.52 5.62 2.27
CA GLN A 55 17.23 5.64 2.95
C GLN A 55 16.33 4.58 2.33
N GLY A 56 15.34 4.11 3.06
CA GLY A 56 14.46 3.05 2.57
C GLY A 56 13.74 2.30 3.67
N VAL A 57 13.09 1.22 3.27
CA VAL A 57 12.42 0.26 4.15
C VAL A 57 12.93 -1.12 3.80
N THR A 58 13.46 -1.81 4.79
CA THR A 58 13.91 -3.19 4.64
C THR A 58 12.74 -4.16 4.68
N ALA A 59 12.91 -5.34 4.06
CA ALA A 59 11.92 -6.40 4.13
C ALA A 59 11.66 -6.86 5.58
N GLU A 60 12.68 -6.79 6.45
CA GLU A 60 12.57 -7.13 7.86
C GLU A 60 11.75 -6.10 8.65
N GLU A 61 11.97 -4.80 8.42
CA GLU A 61 11.16 -3.73 9.02
C GLU A 61 9.70 -3.84 8.59
N PHE A 62 9.44 -4.10 7.31
CA PHE A 62 8.08 -4.35 6.83
C PHE A 62 7.45 -5.58 7.50
N ALA A 63 8.16 -6.70 7.57
CA ALA A 63 7.67 -7.91 8.22
C ALA A 63 7.35 -7.69 9.71
N LEU A 64 8.18 -6.94 10.44
CA LEU A 64 7.94 -6.61 11.85
C LEU A 64 6.66 -5.81 12.06
N VAL A 65 6.37 -4.86 11.17
CA VAL A 65 5.15 -4.05 11.25
C VAL A 65 3.92 -4.90 10.90
N VAL A 66 4.04 -5.84 9.95
CA VAL A 66 2.99 -6.83 9.66
C VAL A 66 2.74 -7.75 10.86
N ASP A 67 3.81 -8.24 11.50
CA ASP A 67 3.72 -9.06 12.71
C ASP A 67 3.00 -8.29 13.83
N GLU A 68 3.40 -7.05 14.11
CA GLU A 68 2.77 -6.20 15.12
C GLU A 68 1.28 -6.00 14.83
N TYR A 69 0.93 -5.71 13.58
CA TYR A 69 -0.47 -5.54 13.16
C TYR A 69 -1.30 -6.81 13.42
N VAL A 70 -0.83 -7.99 12.97
CA VAL A 70 -1.55 -9.25 13.15
C VAL A 70 -1.63 -9.63 14.64
N ASN A 71 -0.56 -9.43 15.39
CA ASN A 71 -0.52 -9.69 16.83
C ASN A 71 -1.52 -8.84 17.60
N ASN A 72 -1.63 -7.55 17.28
CA ASN A 72 -2.61 -6.66 17.90
C ASN A 72 -4.04 -7.14 17.62
N ARG A 73 -4.37 -7.51 16.38
CA ARG A 73 -5.70 -8.06 16.06
C ARG A 73 -6.03 -9.35 16.80
N LEU A 74 -5.04 -10.23 16.97
CA LEU A 74 -5.19 -11.45 17.75
C LEU A 74 -5.40 -11.14 19.24
N ALA A 75 -4.61 -10.21 19.79
CA ALA A 75 -4.72 -9.79 21.19
C ALA A 75 -6.07 -9.12 21.48
N ASP A 76 -6.56 -8.31 20.55
CA ASP A 76 -7.84 -7.60 20.63
C ASP A 76 -9.05 -8.50 20.31
N SER A 77 -8.81 -9.81 20.09
CA SER A 77 -9.85 -10.79 19.78
C SER A 77 -10.66 -10.48 18.51
N GLU A 78 -10.06 -9.81 17.52
CA GLU A 78 -10.72 -9.52 16.24
C GLU A 78 -10.74 -10.72 15.28
N VAL A 79 -9.93 -11.74 15.56
CA VAL A 79 -9.84 -12.98 14.78
C VAL A 79 -10.38 -14.11 15.65
N HIS A 80 -11.57 -14.61 15.29
CA HIS A 80 -12.28 -15.65 16.06
C HIS A 80 -12.02 -17.08 15.57
N THR A 81 -11.29 -17.21 14.46
CA THR A 81 -10.95 -18.49 13.83
C THR A 81 -9.52 -18.89 14.19
N PRO A 82 -9.16 -20.18 14.09
CA PRO A 82 -7.77 -20.62 14.25
C PRO A 82 -6.91 -20.31 13.00
N ALA A 83 -7.08 -19.13 12.39
CA ALA A 83 -6.45 -18.76 11.12
C ALA A 83 -4.92 -18.83 11.19
N LEU A 84 -4.30 -18.32 12.25
CA LEU A 84 -2.85 -18.44 12.45
C LEU A 84 -2.38 -19.90 12.50
N GLY A 85 -3.14 -20.76 13.18
CA GLY A 85 -2.85 -22.18 13.25
C GLY A 85 -2.92 -22.86 11.87
N TRP A 86 -3.97 -22.58 11.10
CA TRP A 86 -4.11 -23.12 9.74
C TRP A 86 -3.01 -22.64 8.81
N LEU A 87 -2.69 -21.34 8.85
CA LEU A 87 -1.60 -20.78 8.04
C LEU A 87 -0.28 -21.51 8.29
N LEU A 88 0.09 -21.73 9.55
CA LEU A 88 1.31 -22.45 9.91
C LEU A 88 1.29 -23.91 9.44
N ILE A 89 0.17 -24.62 9.64
CA ILE A 89 0.01 -26.03 9.23
C ILE A 89 0.15 -26.17 7.71
N THR A 90 -0.53 -25.32 6.94
CA THR A 90 -0.52 -25.40 5.47
C THR A 90 0.84 -24.98 4.91
N THR A 91 1.45 -23.92 5.45
CA THR A 91 2.74 -23.44 4.97
C THR A 91 3.85 -24.44 5.24
N ALA A 92 3.80 -25.15 6.37
CA ALA A 92 4.75 -26.22 6.70
C ALA A 92 4.77 -27.36 5.66
N ILE A 93 3.67 -27.60 4.94
CA ILE A 93 3.57 -28.59 3.87
C ILE A 93 3.71 -27.98 2.47
N GLY A 94 4.14 -26.72 2.37
CA GLY A 94 4.39 -26.02 1.11
C GLY A 94 3.14 -25.44 0.45
N ASN A 95 2.02 -25.31 1.17
CA ASN A 95 0.79 -24.72 0.66
C ASN A 95 0.49 -23.37 1.34
N GLY A 96 0.08 -22.37 0.55
CA GLY A 96 -0.35 -21.07 1.09
C GLY A 96 -1.85 -21.06 1.35
N ASP A 97 -2.27 -20.91 2.60
CA ASP A 97 -3.68 -20.70 2.94
C ASP A 97 -4.05 -19.21 2.85
N LYS A 98 -4.55 -18.83 1.67
CA LYS A 98 -5.01 -17.46 1.38
C LYS A 98 -6.21 -17.05 2.22
N THR A 99 -7.05 -18.00 2.64
CA THR A 99 -8.23 -17.72 3.46
C THR A 99 -7.81 -17.37 4.87
N ALA A 100 -6.94 -18.19 5.47
CA ALA A 100 -6.36 -17.93 6.78
C ALA A 100 -5.59 -16.59 6.80
N MET A 101 -4.80 -16.32 5.76
CA MET A 101 -4.11 -15.03 5.60
C MET A 101 -5.11 -13.86 5.54
N ALA A 102 -6.18 -13.96 4.74
CA ALA A 102 -7.19 -12.91 4.64
C ALA A 102 -7.91 -12.65 5.97
N GLU A 103 -8.21 -13.69 6.75
CA GLU A 103 -8.81 -13.54 8.09
C GLU A 103 -7.87 -12.81 9.07
N LEU A 104 -6.57 -13.15 9.04
CA LEU A 104 -5.53 -12.50 9.87
C LEU A 104 -5.26 -11.05 9.49
N LEU A 105 -5.38 -10.70 8.22
CA LEU A 105 -5.16 -9.35 7.73
C LEU A 105 -6.41 -8.47 7.86
N GLY A 106 -7.59 -9.05 7.67
CA GLY A 106 -8.85 -8.32 7.63
C GLY A 106 -9.04 -7.57 6.31
N ASN A 107 -10.16 -6.85 6.22
CA ASN A 107 -10.51 -6.12 5.01
C ASN A 107 -9.69 -4.82 4.89
N SER A 108 -9.41 -4.43 3.66
CA SER A 108 -8.78 -3.15 3.33
C SER A 108 -9.33 -2.65 2.00
N ASP A 109 -9.53 -1.34 1.90
CA ASP A 109 -9.93 -0.66 0.66
C ASP A 109 -8.73 -0.36 -0.25
N HIS A 110 -7.50 -0.64 0.22
CA HIS A 110 -6.28 -0.45 -0.54
C HIS A 110 -6.20 -1.44 -1.72
N PRO A 111 -5.78 -1.02 -2.93
CA PRO A 111 -5.75 -1.88 -4.12
C PRO A 111 -4.87 -3.12 -3.96
N LEU A 112 -3.83 -3.03 -3.12
CA LEU A 112 -2.92 -4.14 -2.78
C LEU A 112 -3.29 -4.82 -1.45
N GLY A 113 -4.53 -4.62 -0.97
CA GLY A 113 -5.02 -5.13 0.30
C GLY A 113 -4.29 -4.55 1.51
N LYS A 114 -4.50 -5.17 2.68
CA LYS A 114 -3.99 -4.65 3.95
C LYS A 114 -2.47 -4.60 4.03
N LEU A 115 -1.78 -5.56 3.40
CA LEU A 115 -0.32 -5.52 3.29
C LEU A 115 0.15 -4.28 2.52
N GLY A 116 -0.55 -3.94 1.43
CA GLY A 116 -0.27 -2.73 0.68
C GLY A 116 -0.50 -1.46 1.49
N GLU A 117 -1.58 -1.41 2.27
CA GLU A 117 -1.87 -0.28 3.16
C GLU A 117 -0.75 -0.08 4.20
N ILE A 118 -0.25 -1.17 4.79
CA ILE A 118 0.87 -1.14 5.75
C ILE A 118 2.16 -0.68 5.07
N ALA A 119 2.49 -1.26 3.92
CA ALA A 119 3.69 -0.91 3.16
C ALA A 119 3.66 0.55 2.68
N GLU A 120 2.53 1.02 2.14
CA GLU A 120 2.37 2.41 1.73
C GLU A 120 2.53 3.35 2.93
N ALA A 121 1.98 3.01 4.10
CA ALA A 121 2.14 3.82 5.31
C ALA A 121 3.62 3.99 5.74
N LEU A 122 4.44 2.94 5.59
CA LEU A 122 5.88 3.01 5.86
C LEU A 122 6.64 3.85 4.83
N LEU A 123 6.22 3.81 3.57
CA LEU A 123 6.89 4.47 2.45
C LEU A 123 6.44 5.93 2.26
N GLN A 124 5.22 6.27 2.68
CA GLN A 124 4.62 7.60 2.57
C GLN A 124 5.51 8.76 3.07
N PRO A 125 6.23 8.65 4.20
CA PRO A 125 7.14 9.72 4.64
C PRO A 125 8.43 9.83 3.82
N LEU A 126 8.76 8.83 2.99
CA LEU A 126 10.02 8.75 2.25
C LEU A 126 9.92 9.21 0.79
N VAL A 127 8.70 9.27 0.24
CA VAL A 127 8.49 9.48 -1.20
C VAL A 127 9.08 10.79 -1.73
N ASP A 128 8.94 11.90 -1.02
CA ASP A 128 9.48 13.19 -1.50
C ASP A 128 11.00 13.14 -1.63
N ASP A 129 11.67 12.50 -0.67
CA ASP A 129 13.11 12.28 -0.67
C ASP A 129 13.54 11.31 -1.78
N ALA A 130 12.72 10.31 -2.08
CA ALA A 130 12.96 9.36 -3.15
C ALA A 130 12.81 9.98 -4.54
N LEU A 131 11.81 10.85 -4.75
CA LEU A 131 11.66 11.60 -6.01
C LEU A 131 12.83 12.56 -6.23
N ILE A 132 13.35 13.19 -5.17
CA ILE A 132 14.57 14.00 -5.25
C ILE A 132 15.77 13.13 -5.66
N ALA A 133 15.94 11.95 -5.04
CA ALA A 133 17.02 11.03 -5.41
C ALA A 133 16.93 10.61 -6.88
N GLN A 134 15.74 10.27 -7.38
CA GLN A 134 15.52 9.94 -8.79
C GLN A 134 15.87 11.10 -9.74
N ALA A 135 15.53 12.33 -9.37
CA ALA A 135 15.87 13.51 -10.16
C ALA A 135 17.39 13.80 -10.14
N GLU A 136 18.06 13.56 -9.00
CA GLU A 136 19.52 13.68 -8.88
C GLU A 136 20.24 12.63 -9.73
N ASP A 137 19.75 11.39 -9.76
CA ASP A 137 20.30 10.29 -10.57
C ASP A 137 20.09 10.50 -12.07
N ALA A 138 18.94 11.05 -12.47
CA ALA A 138 18.64 11.35 -13.87
C ALA A 138 19.46 12.51 -14.47
N ALA A 139 20.10 13.32 -13.62
CA ALA A 139 20.93 14.45 -14.01
C ALA A 139 22.42 14.11 -14.17
N LEU A 140 22.81 12.84 -14.00
CA LEU A 140 24.17 12.29 -14.17
C LEU A 140 24.43 11.85 -15.61
#